data_AF-A0A9P1C832-F1
#
_entry.id   AF-A0A9P1C832-F1
#
_cell.length_a   1.000
_cell.length_b   1.000
_cell.length_c   1.000
_cell.angle_alpha   90.00
_cell.angle_beta   90.00
_cell.angle_gamma   90.00
#
_symmetry.space_group_name_H-M   'P 1'
#
loop_
_entity.id
_entity.type
_entity.pdbx_description
1 polymer ?
#
loop_
_entity_poly.entity_id
_entity_poly.type
_entity_poly.pdbx_seq_one_letter_code
_entity_poly.pdbx_strand_id
1 'polypeptide(L)'
;MGICLGVAMEHPDDEHAQMRAAVFVNMVLIRQAMHGCKTIMPENKLRDLQAANFIFHISLNWMASYSIQRRELLWKIRPKLHQLDHVVMDQAQRCNPLWVACYADEDYVGKIKKMAALAVPTGLEMQVLQRYCAFVCTRWRRQVLTN
;
A
#
# COMPACT_ATOMS: atom_id res chain seq x y z
N MET A 1 -4.98 15.97 1.54
CA MET A 1 -5.82 15.16 2.45
C MET A 1 -7.22 15.79 2.47
N GLY A 2 -7.92 15.80 1.32
CA GLY A 2 -8.65 17.03 0.94
C GLY A 2 -10.15 16.94 0.64
N ILE A 3 -10.72 15.79 0.24
CA ILE A 3 -12.12 15.74 -0.22
C ILE A 3 -12.99 14.92 0.73
N CYS A 4 -12.63 13.66 1.01
CA CYS A 4 -13.43 12.81 1.90
C CYS A 4 -13.55 13.38 3.32
N LEU A 5 -12.46 13.99 3.83
CA LEU A 5 -12.49 14.64 5.14
C LEU A 5 -13.36 15.91 5.11
N GLY A 6 -13.31 16.70 4.02
CA GLY A 6 -14.16 17.88 3.86
C GLY A 6 -15.65 17.52 3.88
N VAL A 7 -16.03 16.50 3.11
CA VAL A 7 -17.42 15.98 3.09
C VAL A 7 -17.84 15.48 4.48
N ALA A 8 -16.98 14.75 5.19
CA ALA A 8 -17.29 14.31 6.55
C ALA A 8 -17.43 15.51 7.52
N MET A 9 -16.64 16.56 7.38
CA MET A 9 -16.77 17.77 8.20
C MET A 9 -18.06 18.56 7.93
N GLU A 10 -18.54 18.54 6.68
CA GLU A 10 -19.83 19.14 6.29
C GLU A 10 -21.03 18.33 6.83
N HIS A 11 -20.84 17.04 7.12
CA HIS A 11 -21.86 16.13 7.60
C HIS A 11 -21.43 15.42 8.91
N PRO A 12 -21.29 16.16 10.03
CA PRO A 12 -20.75 15.61 11.28
C PRO A 12 -21.60 14.47 11.85
N ASP A 13 -22.92 14.51 11.63
CA ASP A 13 -23.87 13.52 12.14
C ASP A 13 -24.05 12.30 11.21
N ASP A 14 -23.48 12.32 10.00
CA ASP A 14 -23.54 11.19 9.06
C ASP A 14 -22.42 10.19 9.37
N GLU A 15 -22.73 9.17 10.17
CA GLU A 15 -21.81 8.10 10.55
C GLU A 15 -21.18 7.40 9.33
N HIS A 16 -21.96 7.20 8.26
CA HIS A 16 -21.45 6.56 7.05
C HIS A 16 -20.46 7.47 6.30
N ALA A 17 -20.68 8.79 6.28
CA ALA A 17 -19.69 9.75 5.77
C ALA A 17 -18.42 9.76 6.63
N GLN A 18 -18.56 9.74 7.97
CA GLN A 18 -17.41 9.68 8.89
C GLN A 18 -16.56 8.43 8.66
N MET A 19 -17.19 7.24 8.62
CA MET A 19 -16.50 5.97 8.46
C MET A 19 -15.83 5.86 7.09
N ARG A 20 -16.49 6.34 6.04
CA ARG A 20 -15.90 6.41 4.69
C ARG A 20 -14.66 7.30 4.68
N ALA A 21 -14.72 8.49 5.30
CA ALA A 21 -13.56 9.36 5.40
C ALA A 21 -12.43 8.72 6.19
N ALA A 22 -12.75 8.05 7.31
CA ALA A 22 -11.77 7.34 8.13
C ALA A 22 -11.03 6.26 7.33
N VAL A 23 -11.71 5.48 6.48
CA VAL A 23 -11.03 4.50 5.60
C VAL A 23 -9.99 5.19 4.71
N PHE A 24 -10.38 6.21 3.96
CA PHE A 24 -9.49 6.82 2.97
C PHE A 24 -8.37 7.66 3.60
N VAL A 25 -8.68 8.40 4.68
CA VAL A 25 -7.68 9.19 5.41
C VAL A 25 -6.62 8.26 5.99
N ASN A 26 -7.01 7.20 6.67
CA ASN A 26 -6.06 6.30 7.29
C ASN A 26 -5.24 5.50 6.27
N MET A 27 -5.82 5.14 5.11
CA MET A 27 -5.05 4.57 4.00
C MET A 27 -3.91 5.50 3.54
N VAL A 28 -4.17 6.81 3.50
CA VAL A 28 -3.14 7.82 3.16
C VAL A 28 -2.13 7.97 4.30
N LEU A 29 -2.57 8.04 5.55
CA LEU A 29 -1.70 8.19 6.72
C LEU A 29 -0.73 7.00 6.86
N ILE A 30 -1.20 5.78 6.64
CA ILE A 30 -0.37 4.56 6.60
C ILE A 30 0.78 4.74 5.60
N ARG A 31 0.47 5.19 4.38
CA ARG A 31 1.48 5.43 3.33
C ARG A 31 2.44 6.56 3.70
N GLN A 32 1.93 7.67 4.24
CA GLN A 32 2.74 8.82 4.61
C GLN A 32 3.70 8.50 5.77
N ALA A 33 3.24 7.74 6.77
CA ALA A 33 4.06 7.31 7.89
C ALA A 33 5.28 6.51 7.42
N MET A 34 5.09 5.58 6.47
CA MET A 34 6.20 4.81 5.90
C MET A 34 7.13 5.64 5.00
N HIS A 35 6.59 6.55 4.18
CA HIS A 35 7.41 7.38 3.28
C HIS A 35 8.25 8.44 4.02
N GLY A 36 7.79 8.92 5.17
CA GLY A 36 8.49 9.92 5.97
C GLY A 36 9.68 9.36 6.78
N CYS A 37 9.96 8.06 6.68
CA CYS A 37 10.96 7.38 7.50
C CYS A 37 12.08 6.77 6.65
N LYS A 38 13.29 6.71 7.22
CA LYS A 38 14.42 5.98 6.64
C LYS A 38 14.29 4.48 6.94
N THR A 39 15.41 3.77 6.98
CA THR A 39 15.57 2.36 7.35
C THR A 39 14.78 1.91 8.59
N ILE A 40 14.91 2.64 9.70
CA ILE A 40 14.26 2.34 10.98
C ILE A 40 13.14 3.35 11.17
N MET A 41 11.97 2.87 11.59
CA MET A 41 10.87 3.75 11.95
C MET A 41 11.07 4.30 13.38
N PRO A 42 11.04 5.63 13.57
CA PRO A 42 10.97 6.22 14.90
C PRO A 42 9.70 5.77 15.64
N GLU A 43 9.79 5.62 16.96
CA GLU A 43 8.69 5.12 17.80
C GLU A 43 7.38 5.90 17.62
N ASN A 44 7.44 7.23 17.53
CA ASN A 44 6.24 8.05 17.29
C ASN A 44 5.59 7.72 15.93
N LYS A 45 6.39 7.53 14.88
CA LYS A 45 5.90 7.18 13.54
C LYS A 45 5.38 5.75 13.47
N LEU A 46 5.98 4.84 14.23
CA LEU A 46 5.48 3.47 14.37
C LEU A 46 4.10 3.46 15.03
N ARG A 47 3.91 4.23 16.11
CA ARG A 47 2.61 4.38 16.77
C ARG A 47 1.57 5.01 15.84
N ASP A 48 1.94 6.08 15.13
CA ASP A 48 1.05 6.71 14.13
C ASP A 48 0.62 5.70 13.06
N LEU A 49 1.57 4.90 12.56
CA LEU A 49 1.31 3.86 11.56
C LEU A 49 0.34 2.79 12.09
N GLN A 50 0.58 2.29 13.31
CA GLN A 50 -0.24 1.27 13.95
C GLN A 50 -1.65 1.79 14.25
N ALA A 51 -1.77 3.01 14.76
CA ALA A 51 -3.06 3.66 15.01
C ALA A 51 -3.84 3.84 13.70
N ALA A 52 -3.19 4.33 12.65
CA ALA A 52 -3.82 4.49 11.34
C ALA A 52 -4.28 3.15 10.76
N ASN A 53 -3.46 2.09 10.87
CA ASN A 53 -3.84 0.75 10.44
C ASN A 53 -5.07 0.24 11.21
N PHE A 54 -5.09 0.40 12.52
CA PHE A 54 -6.22 -0.03 13.34
C PHE A 54 -7.53 0.67 12.97
N ILE A 55 -7.50 2.00 12.83
CA ILE A 55 -8.68 2.78 12.44
C ILE A 55 -9.14 2.41 11.02
N PHE A 56 -8.22 2.20 10.09
CA PHE A 56 -8.53 1.74 8.73
C PHE A 56 -9.29 0.41 8.75
N HIS A 57 -8.80 -0.59 9.49
CA HIS A 57 -9.44 -1.91 9.57
C HIS A 57 -10.82 -1.85 10.22
N ILE A 58 -10.99 -1.13 11.32
CA ILE A 58 -12.30 -0.95 11.97
C ILE A 58 -13.28 -0.27 11.02
N SER A 59 -12.86 0.85 10.41
CA SER A 59 -13.73 1.62 9.52
C SER A 59 -14.13 0.80 8.29
N LEU A 60 -13.20 0.03 7.72
CA LEU A 60 -13.49 -0.82 6.57
C LEU A 60 -14.45 -1.96 6.91
N ASN A 61 -14.30 -2.59 8.08
CA ASN A 61 -15.23 -3.61 8.57
C ASN A 61 -16.64 -3.04 8.80
N TRP A 62 -16.71 -1.83 9.35
CA TRP A 62 -17.98 -1.12 9.51
C TRP A 62 -18.64 -0.86 8.14
N MET A 63 -17.89 -0.31 7.16
CA MET A 63 -18.41 -0.03 5.82
C MET A 63 -18.89 -1.30 5.09
N ALA A 64 -18.17 -2.40 5.24
CA ALA A 64 -18.57 -3.70 4.71
C ALA A 64 -19.87 -4.19 5.33
N SER A 65 -19.98 -4.15 6.66
CA SER A 65 -21.17 -4.57 7.39
C SER A 65 -22.39 -3.71 7.04
N TYR A 66 -22.21 -2.39 7.02
CA TYR A 66 -23.23 -1.42 6.61
C TYR A 66 -23.77 -1.72 5.20
N SER A 67 -22.87 -2.01 4.25
CA SER A 67 -23.25 -2.26 2.85
C SER A 67 -23.97 -3.60 2.69
N ILE A 68 -23.54 -4.65 3.43
CA ILE A 68 -24.23 -5.95 3.43
C ILE A 68 -25.67 -5.80 3.91
N GLN A 69 -25.91 -5.04 4.99
CA GLN A 69 -27.26 -4.80 5.51
C GLN A 69 -28.17 -4.12 4.46
N ARG A 70 -27.59 -3.30 3.60
CA ARG A 70 -28.28 -2.59 2.51
C ARG A 70 -28.32 -3.38 1.20
N ARG A 71 -27.77 -4.60 1.17
CA ARG A 71 -27.61 -5.43 -0.03
C ARG A 71 -26.76 -4.77 -1.11
N GLU A 72 -25.83 -3.91 -0.70
CA GLU A 72 -24.85 -3.23 -1.54
C GLU A 72 -23.50 -3.96 -1.41
N LEU A 73 -22.89 -4.41 -2.52
CA LEU A 73 -21.62 -5.15 -2.50
C LEU A 73 -20.41 -4.27 -2.82
N LEU A 74 -20.41 -3.05 -2.29
CA LEU A 74 -19.41 -2.02 -2.61
C LEU A 74 -18.08 -2.22 -1.87
N TRP A 75 -18.11 -2.71 -0.62
CA TRP A 75 -16.93 -2.77 0.26
C TRP A 75 -16.43 -4.21 0.45
N LYS A 76 -15.56 -4.66 -0.45
CA LYS A 76 -15.04 -6.03 -0.47
C LYS A 76 -13.84 -6.19 0.46
N ILE A 77 -14.01 -6.95 1.54
CA ILE A 77 -12.88 -7.40 2.37
C ILE A 77 -12.21 -8.58 1.68
N ARG A 78 -10.88 -8.52 1.52
CA ARG A 78 -10.07 -9.59 0.93
C ARG A 78 -9.18 -10.19 2.03
N PRO A 79 -8.92 -11.52 2.02
CA PRO A 79 -8.01 -12.14 3.00
C PRO A 79 -6.64 -11.45 3.07
N LYS A 80 -6.14 -10.96 1.92
CA LYS A 80 -4.86 -10.25 1.83
C LYS A 80 -4.80 -8.95 2.64
N LEU A 81 -5.93 -8.44 3.15
CA LEU A 81 -5.94 -7.29 4.05
C LEU A 81 -5.16 -7.59 5.34
N HIS A 82 -5.19 -8.82 5.86
CA HIS A 82 -4.40 -9.21 7.05
C HIS A 82 -2.88 -9.14 6.81
N GLN A 83 -2.45 -9.19 5.54
CA GLN A 83 -1.03 -9.02 5.22
C GLN A 83 -0.56 -7.60 5.57
N LEU A 84 -1.45 -6.59 5.48
CA LEU A 84 -1.13 -5.25 5.94
C LEU A 84 -0.90 -5.21 7.46
N ASP A 85 -1.66 -5.99 8.24
CA ASP A 85 -1.43 -6.12 9.68
C ASP A 85 -0.05 -6.69 9.97
N HIS A 86 0.39 -7.74 9.27
CA HIS A 86 1.76 -8.25 9.45
C HIS A 86 2.84 -7.22 9.06
N VAL A 87 2.58 -6.46 8.00
CA VAL A 87 3.48 -5.37 7.58
C VAL A 87 3.60 -4.30 8.66
N VAL A 88 2.50 -3.90 9.29
CA VAL A 88 2.45 -2.80 10.26
C VAL A 88 2.78 -3.26 11.68
N MET A 89 2.27 -4.40 12.12
CA MET A 89 2.39 -4.88 13.48
C MET A 89 3.67 -5.66 13.71
N ASP A 90 4.17 -6.41 12.72
CA ASP A 90 5.36 -7.26 12.91
C ASP A 90 6.60 -6.68 12.23
N GLN A 91 6.48 -6.35 10.95
CA GLN A 91 7.62 -5.94 10.14
C GLN A 91 8.08 -4.51 10.47
N ALA A 92 7.13 -3.57 10.63
CA ALA A 92 7.45 -2.17 10.91
C ALA A 92 8.21 -1.95 12.24
N GLN A 93 8.07 -2.87 13.19
CA GLN A 93 8.84 -2.85 14.45
C GLN A 93 10.33 -3.10 14.23
N ARG A 94 10.70 -3.79 13.14
CA ARG A 94 12.08 -4.18 12.83
C ARG A 94 12.72 -3.23 11.83
N CYS A 95 11.97 -2.83 10.79
CA CYS A 95 12.43 -1.90 9.78
C CYS A 95 11.25 -1.26 9.05
N ASN A 96 11.49 -0.12 8.39
CA ASN A 96 10.50 0.49 7.53
C ASN A 96 10.10 -0.48 6.40
N PRO A 97 8.82 -0.86 6.30
CA PRO A 97 8.39 -1.83 5.31
C PRO A 97 8.69 -1.44 3.87
N LEU A 98 8.68 -0.14 3.55
CA LEU A 98 9.01 0.33 2.19
C LEU A 98 10.46 0.08 1.80
N TRP A 99 11.36 -0.10 2.77
CA TRP A 99 12.77 -0.28 2.46
C TRP A 99 13.12 -1.71 2.03
N VAL A 100 12.38 -2.68 2.58
CA VAL A 100 12.50 -4.10 2.22
C VAL A 100 11.37 -4.58 1.29
N ALA A 101 10.48 -3.67 0.88
CA ALA A 101 9.39 -3.99 -0.02
C ALA A 101 9.92 -4.29 -1.44
N CYS A 102 9.84 -5.55 -1.83
CA CYS A 102 10.12 -5.98 -3.21
C CYS A 102 8.89 -5.87 -4.13
N TYR A 103 7.76 -5.30 -3.69
CA TYR A 103 6.52 -5.26 -4.47
C TYR A 103 6.67 -4.61 -5.85
N ALA A 104 7.51 -3.57 -5.97
CA ALA A 104 7.78 -2.92 -7.25
C ALA A 104 8.61 -3.82 -8.18
N ASP A 105 9.58 -4.54 -7.62
CA ASP A 105 10.42 -5.48 -8.36
C ASP A 105 9.60 -6.71 -8.78
N GLU A 106 8.72 -7.22 -7.91
CA GLU A 106 7.79 -8.31 -8.19
C GLU A 106 6.82 -7.98 -9.35
N ASP A 107 6.20 -6.80 -9.34
CA ASP A 107 5.32 -6.35 -10.43
C ASP A 107 6.09 -6.25 -11.76
N TYR A 108 7.32 -5.73 -11.70
CA TYR A 108 8.18 -5.64 -12.89
C TYR A 108 8.59 -7.02 -13.42
N VAL A 109 8.97 -7.96 -12.55
CA VAL A 109 9.24 -9.36 -12.93
C VAL A 109 7.99 -10.01 -13.52
N GLY A 110 6.80 -9.74 -12.98
CA GLY A 110 5.53 -10.20 -13.56
C GLY A 110 5.30 -9.70 -14.99
N LYS A 111 5.65 -8.44 -15.27
CA LYS A 111 5.59 -7.87 -16.63
C LYS A 111 6.63 -8.48 -17.56
N ILE A 112 7.88 -8.65 -17.09
CA ILE A 112 8.92 -9.33 -17.85
C ILE A 112 8.47 -10.76 -18.19
N LYS A 113 7.90 -11.49 -17.24
CA LYS A 113 7.40 -12.86 -17.45
C LYS A 113 6.34 -12.92 -18.56
N LYS A 114 5.42 -11.95 -18.62
CA LYS A 114 4.42 -11.87 -19.70
C LYS A 114 5.07 -11.64 -21.06
N MET A 115 6.09 -10.78 -21.15
CA MET A 115 6.83 -10.56 -22.40
C MET A 115 7.66 -11.80 -22.79
N ALA A 116 8.30 -12.42 -21.80
CA ALA A 116 9.09 -13.63 -21.96
C ALA A 116 8.26 -14.80 -22.52
N ALA A 117 7.00 -14.94 -22.09
CA ALA A 117 6.07 -15.95 -22.60
C ALA A 117 5.76 -15.80 -24.11
N LEU A 118 6.00 -14.63 -24.70
CA LEU A 118 5.81 -14.36 -26.13
C LEU A 118 7.12 -14.45 -26.93
N ALA A 119 8.26 -14.59 -26.26
CA ALA A 119 9.58 -14.60 -26.89
C ALA A 119 10.02 -16.01 -27.31
N VAL A 120 11.03 -16.08 -28.19
CA VAL A 120 11.70 -17.34 -28.51
C VAL A 120 12.38 -17.87 -27.23
N PRO A 121 12.19 -19.15 -26.85
CA PRO A 121 12.69 -19.69 -25.58
C PRO A 121 14.21 -19.65 -25.43
N THR A 122 14.93 -19.67 -26.55
CA THR A 122 16.39 -19.67 -26.56
C THR A 122 16.94 -18.34 -26.04
N GLY A 123 17.69 -18.39 -24.93
CA GLY A 123 18.28 -17.21 -24.30
C GLY A 123 17.28 -16.36 -23.51
N LEU A 124 16.13 -16.93 -23.14
CA LEU A 124 15.09 -16.25 -22.38
C LEU A 124 15.61 -15.72 -21.04
N GLU A 125 16.44 -16.51 -20.35
CA GLU A 125 17.07 -16.15 -19.09
C GLU A 125 17.94 -14.89 -19.22
N MET A 126 18.76 -14.80 -20.27
CA MET A 126 19.58 -13.62 -20.52
C MET A 126 18.75 -12.40 -20.90
N GLN A 127 17.71 -12.62 -21.71
CA GLN A 127 16.76 -11.57 -22.10
C GLN A 127 15.96 -11.02 -20.91
N VAL A 128 15.57 -11.86 -19.96
CA VAL A 128 14.91 -11.48 -18.70
C VAL A 128 15.89 -10.69 -17.83
N LEU A 129 17.12 -11.20 -17.67
CA LEU A 129 18.15 -10.56 -16.84
C LEU A 129 18.55 -9.18 -17.39
N GLN A 130 18.73 -9.03 -18.70
CA GLN A 130 19.05 -7.76 -19.34
C GLN A 130 17.97 -6.69 -19.07
N ARG A 131 16.69 -7.07 -19.17
CA ARG A 131 15.57 -6.15 -18.89
C ARG A 131 15.52 -5.77 -17.41
N TYR A 132 15.74 -6.74 -16.52
CA TYR A 132 15.86 -6.48 -15.09
C TYR A 132 17.02 -5.52 -14.77
N CYS A 133 18.21 -5.76 -15.32
CA CYS A 133 19.35 -4.87 -15.18
C CYS A 133 19.04 -3.46 -15.69
N ALA A 134 18.40 -3.32 -16.86
CA ALA A 134 18.00 -2.02 -17.38
C ALA A 134 17.06 -1.27 -16.42
N PHE A 135 16.06 -1.96 -15.85
CA PHE A 135 15.18 -1.38 -14.85
C PHE A 135 15.92 -0.93 -13.59
N VAL A 136 16.78 -1.77 -13.01
CA VAL A 136 17.59 -1.43 -11.83
C VAL A 136 18.49 -0.22 -12.12
N CYS A 137 19.16 -0.19 -13.27
CA CYS A 137 19.99 0.93 -13.70
C CYS A 137 19.20 2.23 -13.84
N THR A 138 18.00 2.20 -14.42
CA THR A 138 17.15 3.41 -14.54
C THR A 138 16.70 3.92 -13.18
N ARG A 139 16.38 3.02 -12.23
CA ARG A 139 16.02 3.38 -10.86
C ARG A 139 17.22 3.99 -10.13
N TRP A 140 18.40 3.39 -10.23
CA TRP A 140 19.63 3.91 -9.64
C TRP A 140 19.97 5.29 -10.19
N ARG A 141 19.91 5.47 -11.52
CA ARG A 141 20.14 6.78 -12.17
C ARG A 141 19.21 7.86 -11.63
N ARG A 142 17.91 7.55 -11.45
CA ARG A 142 16.96 8.52 -10.88
C ARG A 142 17.35 8.93 -9.47
N GLN A 143 17.71 7.97 -8.62
CA GLN A 143 18.13 8.26 -7.24
C GLN A 143 19.35 9.19 -7.19
N VAL A 144 20.33 9.00 -8.09
CA VAL A 144 21.51 9.88 -8.18
C VAL A 144 21.14 11.29 -8.65
N LEU A 145 20.13 11.44 -9.50
CA LEU A 145 19.72 12.75 -10.05
C LEU A 145 18.72 13.52 -9.19
N THR A 146 17.98 12.85 -8.30
CA THR A 146 17.01 13.48 -7.38
C THR A 146 17.55 13.72 -5.97
N ASN A 147 18.80 13.32 -5.70
CA ASN A 147 19.56 13.74 -4.52
C ASN A 147 20.39 14.98 -4.86
#